data_AF-A0A1H2S6W5-F1
#
_entry.id   AF-A0A1H2S6W5-F1
#
_cell.length_a   1.000
_cell.length_b   1.000
_cell.length_c   1.000
_cell.angle_alpha   90.00
_cell.angle_beta   90.00
_cell.angle_gamma   90.00
#
_symmetry.space_group_name_H-M   'P 1'
#
loop_
_entity.id
_entity.type
_entity.pdbx_description
1 polymer ?
#
loop_
_entity_poly.entity_id
_entity_poly.type
_entity_poly.pdbx_seq_one_letter_code
_entity_poly.pdbx_strand_id
1 'polypeptide(L)'
;MHISKTKLTKHLLLFVSIFISSCSSGEDPESPIPETPSNATCDGTISLALQGIGSDYINLSWTTDGDFSTFDIEYGAKGFALGQGTRLQATTTSIELQSLEPNSEYDVYVRGLCSESNGQWTTASTYLTYKDENIFEGNVSLNNQDEVDAFGANGYTKINGNLIISGFWNPVEPYIVDLSSLETISEITGALSIEANTKLELLDGLDNVEYVGQLWLTLNPELASIEALSSLKEITGYYDMENVEYPALLRVQSCSKLTNLEPLHNIPEVDYLILESNNELTNINGLRGITNVTKDVNIRSNLKLKSLNGLNQLTTVGENFYLSNPELISLEGLENLGTVGKTMELLGNNKLISIAEIDNLEYVDELIIVSVENLESLEGINLNAIQNRLALASIGGFTDFTGISGDITSASIEITNCYNLSYLTGLESLESAGQIYLSGNSELKNLVGLQGLTTIDNQLHIEGNNQITSLNGLENLASVNDIELINNYSLDNIAALAGLNNVVSNIDISDNYNLSSLEGLENIADVNRIIIYRNNVLENLSGMEGVRSVQDRVLINYNNSLSDFCALGDLFSIGGFSGEWFVNGNILNPTIEDMQNGICN
;
A
#
# COMPACT_ATOMS: atom_id res chain seq x y z
N MET A 1 14.17 23.10 -2.13
CA MET A 1 14.67 23.80 -0.93
C MET A 1 13.48 24.05 -0.01
N HIS A 2 13.10 23.05 0.78
CA HIS A 2 12.02 23.13 1.76
C HIS A 2 12.57 22.63 3.10
N ILE A 3 12.69 23.55 4.05
CA ILE A 3 13.08 23.27 5.43
C ILE A 3 11.80 22.90 6.17
N SER A 4 11.65 21.62 6.56
CA SER A 4 10.61 21.21 7.51
C SER A 4 11.08 21.53 8.92
N LYS A 5 10.18 22.13 9.70
CA LYS A 5 10.38 22.51 11.09
C LYS A 5 9.96 21.32 11.97
N THR A 6 10.85 20.95 12.88
CA THR A 6 10.65 20.01 13.98
C THR A 6 9.51 20.47 14.91
N LYS A 7 8.56 19.58 15.19
CA LYS A 7 7.56 19.71 16.26
C LYS A 7 8.17 19.16 17.56
N LEU A 8 8.38 20.03 18.53
CA LEU A 8 8.70 19.69 19.91
C LEU A 8 7.40 19.76 20.73
N THR A 9 6.95 18.63 21.26
CA THR A 9 5.77 18.51 22.13
C THR A 9 6.08 19.05 23.53
N LYS A 10 5.37 20.10 23.94
CA LYS A 10 5.34 20.62 25.31
C LYS A 10 4.38 19.79 26.15
N HIS A 11 4.85 19.22 27.26
CA HIS A 11 3.99 18.92 28.41
C HIS A 11 4.27 19.93 29.52
N LEU A 12 3.17 20.54 29.95
CA LEU A 12 3.00 21.57 30.95
C LEU A 12 2.91 20.88 32.33
N LEU A 13 3.77 21.24 33.28
CA LEU A 13 3.47 21.06 34.70
C LEU A 13 4.03 22.27 35.48
N LEU A 14 3.06 23.05 35.93
CA LEU A 14 3.15 24.22 36.80
C LEU A 14 3.50 23.75 38.21
N PHE A 15 4.46 24.36 38.91
CA PHE A 15 4.31 24.67 40.34
C PHE A 15 5.23 25.83 40.78
N VAL A 16 4.58 26.97 40.93
CA VAL A 16 4.77 28.10 41.85
C VAL A 16 6.13 28.24 42.56
N SER A 17 6.89 29.22 42.11
CA SER A 17 7.95 29.92 42.82
C SER A 17 7.38 30.99 43.77
N ILE A 18 7.81 30.99 45.04
CA ILE A 18 7.72 32.16 45.92
C ILE A 18 9.14 32.58 46.31
N PHE A 19 9.54 33.74 45.80
CA PHE A 19 10.67 34.54 46.27
C PHE A 19 10.24 35.34 47.51
N ILE A 20 11.07 35.35 48.56
CA ILE A 20 11.14 36.52 49.45
C ILE A 20 12.61 36.80 49.79
N SER A 21 12.95 38.07 49.64
CA SER A 21 14.26 38.70 49.71
C SER A 21 14.77 38.98 51.13
N SER A 22 16.08 38.84 51.26
CA SER A 22 17.04 39.55 52.11
C SER A 22 16.60 40.85 52.82
N CYS A 23 16.95 40.93 54.12
CA CYS A 23 17.57 42.03 54.90
C CYS A 23 17.82 41.43 56.32
N SER A 24 18.82 41.71 57.14
CA SER A 24 19.75 42.82 57.32
C SER A 24 20.92 42.34 58.19
N SER A 25 22.09 42.96 58.03
CA SER A 25 23.28 42.88 58.89
C SER A 25 23.06 43.44 60.30
N GLY A 26 23.76 42.89 61.31
CA GLY A 26 24.02 43.57 62.58
C GLY A 26 24.41 42.68 63.78
N GLU A 27 25.70 42.70 64.11
CA GLU A 27 26.33 42.64 65.46
C GLU A 27 26.34 41.33 66.32
N ASP A 28 27.57 40.89 66.63
CA ASP A 28 28.04 39.98 67.70
C ASP A 28 27.77 40.55 69.13
N PRO A 29 28.04 39.82 70.24
CA PRO A 29 27.75 38.42 70.56
C PRO A 29 27.18 38.29 72.00
N GLU A 30 26.30 37.33 72.27
CA GLU A 30 26.07 36.86 73.64
C GLU A 30 25.81 35.35 73.62
N SER A 31 26.73 34.58 74.23
CA SER A 31 26.55 33.15 74.47
C SER A 31 25.34 32.92 75.37
N PRO A 32 24.56 31.86 75.08
CA PRO A 32 24.26 30.95 76.17
C PRO A 32 24.30 29.46 75.78
N ILE A 33 24.99 28.73 76.65
CA ILE A 33 24.75 27.33 77.05
C ILE A 33 25.18 26.25 76.04
N PRO A 34 26.13 25.36 76.39
CA PRO A 34 26.33 24.13 75.64
C PRO A 34 25.10 23.23 75.85
N GLU A 35 24.30 23.05 74.81
CA GLU A 35 23.43 21.90 74.73
C GLU A 35 24.33 20.66 74.83
N THR A 36 24.04 19.85 75.84
CA THR A 36 24.56 18.49 76.01
C THR A 36 24.64 17.79 74.66
N PRO A 37 25.71 17.05 74.32
CA PRO A 37 25.68 16.21 73.14
C PRO A 37 24.50 15.28 73.32
N SER A 38 23.46 15.50 72.52
CA SER A 38 22.54 14.45 72.15
C SER A 38 23.45 13.33 71.68
N ASN A 39 23.55 12.26 72.47
CA ASN A 39 24.03 10.99 71.96
C ASN A 39 23.15 10.73 70.74
N ALA A 40 23.65 11.03 69.55
CA ALA A 40 23.03 10.61 68.31
C ALA A 40 23.09 9.09 68.36
N THR A 41 22.04 8.49 68.92
CA THR A 41 21.84 7.06 68.90
C THR A 41 21.78 6.70 67.42
N CYS A 42 22.66 5.80 66.98
CA CYS A 42 22.67 5.33 65.60
C CYS A 42 21.50 4.36 65.34
N ASP A 43 20.31 4.83 65.67
CA ASP A 43 19.05 4.12 65.68
C ASP A 43 18.16 4.76 64.62
N GLY A 44 17.63 3.92 63.75
CA GLY A 44 16.82 4.30 62.60
C GLY A 44 16.62 3.09 61.70
N THR A 45 15.59 3.14 60.88
CA THR A 45 15.21 2.10 59.94
C THR A 45 15.50 2.55 58.52
N ILE A 46 15.94 1.61 57.68
CA ILE A 46 16.20 1.83 56.26
C ILE A 46 15.24 0.97 55.47
N SER A 47 14.52 1.57 54.53
CA SER A 47 13.61 0.87 53.61
C SER A 47 14.16 0.96 52.19
N LEU A 48 14.56 -0.17 51.61
CA LEU A 48 15.06 -0.24 50.24
C LEU A 48 13.93 -0.21 49.21
N ALA A 49 14.22 0.37 48.04
CA ALA A 49 13.37 0.37 46.86
C ALA A 49 14.23 0.19 45.59
N LEU A 50 13.85 -0.77 44.74
CA LEU A 50 14.47 -0.99 43.44
C LEU A 50 14.11 0.14 42.48
N GLN A 51 15.12 0.73 41.83
CA GLN A 51 14.96 1.79 40.83
C GLN A 51 15.22 1.29 39.41
N GLY A 52 16.09 0.29 39.26
CA GLY A 52 16.38 -0.34 37.98
C GLY A 52 17.24 -1.59 38.17
N ILE A 53 17.18 -2.51 37.22
CA ILE A 53 17.98 -3.74 37.21
C ILE A 53 18.32 -4.09 35.77
N GLY A 54 19.56 -4.52 35.54
CA GLY A 54 20.05 -5.00 34.24
C GLY A 54 20.75 -6.35 34.37
N SER A 55 21.51 -6.74 33.33
CA SER A 55 22.26 -8.00 33.34
C SER A 55 23.47 -7.94 34.29
N ASP A 56 24.09 -6.78 34.45
CA ASP A 56 25.30 -6.60 35.27
C ASP A 56 25.16 -5.55 36.38
N TYR A 57 23.95 -5.02 36.59
CA TYR A 57 23.71 -3.97 37.58
C TYR A 57 22.39 -4.08 38.35
N ILE A 58 22.38 -3.56 39.57
CA ILE A 58 21.20 -3.35 40.41
C ILE A 58 21.24 -1.91 40.95
N ASN A 59 20.25 -1.09 40.59
CA ASN A 59 20.12 0.29 41.03
C ASN A 59 19.06 0.41 42.14
N LEU A 60 19.50 0.87 43.31
CA LEU A 60 18.71 0.94 44.54
C LEU A 60 18.64 2.37 45.04
N SER A 61 17.48 2.69 45.60
CA SER A 61 17.32 3.84 46.49
C SER A 61 16.79 3.35 47.84
N TRP A 62 16.93 4.17 48.87
CA TRP A 62 16.29 3.90 50.15
C TRP A 62 15.82 5.18 50.82
N THR A 63 14.88 5.03 51.74
CA THR A 63 14.49 6.07 52.69
C THR A 63 14.90 5.66 54.10
N THR A 64 15.11 6.65 54.96
CA THR A 64 15.51 6.45 56.35
C THR A 64 14.84 7.46 57.26
N ASP A 65 14.49 7.04 58.48
CA ASP A 65 14.05 7.90 59.58
C ASP A 65 15.17 8.17 60.61
N GLY A 66 16.33 7.50 60.47
CA GLY A 66 17.55 7.76 61.25
C GLY A 66 18.44 8.85 60.65
N ASP A 67 19.14 9.57 61.53
CA ASP A 67 20.11 10.62 61.18
C ASP A 67 21.49 10.00 60.88
N PHE A 68 21.64 9.47 59.65
CA PHE A 68 22.85 8.78 59.19
C PHE A 68 23.72 9.68 58.30
N SER A 69 25.02 9.69 58.58
CA SER A 69 26.01 10.50 57.83
C SER A 69 26.41 9.87 56.50
N THR A 70 26.51 8.54 56.46
CA THR A 70 26.81 7.72 55.28
C THR A 70 26.15 6.35 55.44
N PHE A 71 26.17 5.53 54.39
CA PHE A 71 25.59 4.20 54.38
C PHE A 71 26.62 3.18 53.94
N ASP A 72 26.68 2.05 54.65
CA ASP A 72 27.38 0.85 54.20
C ASP A 72 26.39 -0.03 53.44
N ILE A 73 26.80 -0.53 52.28
CA ILE A 73 26.07 -1.49 51.47
C ILE A 73 26.93 -2.73 51.37
N GLU A 74 26.36 -3.89 51.67
CA GLU A 74 27.00 -5.19 51.46
C GLU A 74 26.10 -6.06 50.59
N TYR A 75 26.66 -6.55 49.48
CA TYR A 75 25.94 -7.39 48.54
C TYR A 75 26.78 -8.60 48.12
N GLY A 76 26.11 -9.67 47.70
CA GLY A 76 26.76 -10.89 47.25
C GLY A 76 25.73 -11.90 46.77
N ALA A 77 26.19 -13.05 46.27
CA ALA A 77 25.31 -14.13 45.84
C ALA A 77 24.31 -14.47 46.97
N LYS A 78 23.06 -14.75 46.60
CA LYS A 78 21.99 -15.06 47.55
C LYS A 78 22.42 -16.05 48.63
N GLY A 79 22.16 -15.72 49.88
CA GLY A 79 22.52 -16.52 51.05
C GLY A 79 23.96 -16.34 51.53
N PHE A 80 24.72 -15.36 51.01
CA PHE A 80 26.06 -15.07 51.53
C PHE A 80 26.01 -14.65 53.01
N ALA A 81 27.06 -14.98 53.76
CA ALA A 81 27.17 -14.55 55.15
C ALA A 81 27.64 -13.08 55.23
N LEU A 82 26.93 -12.24 55.99
CA LEU A 82 27.35 -10.86 56.26
C LEU A 82 28.80 -10.79 56.75
N GLY A 83 29.60 -9.93 56.13
CA GLY A 83 31.05 -9.85 56.26
C GLY A 83 31.86 -10.61 55.20
N GLN A 84 31.21 -11.35 54.30
CA GLN A 84 31.84 -12.07 53.18
C GLN A 84 31.41 -11.54 51.81
N GLY A 85 30.46 -10.60 51.76
CA GLY A 85 30.02 -9.96 50.53
C GLY A 85 30.94 -8.80 50.11
N THR A 86 30.66 -8.25 48.94
CA THR A 86 31.29 -7.03 48.45
C THR A 86 30.70 -5.83 49.19
N ARG A 87 31.57 -4.95 49.70
CA ARG A 87 31.16 -3.75 50.46
C ARG A 87 31.42 -2.48 49.68
N LEU A 88 30.43 -1.59 49.70
CA LEU A 88 30.49 -0.23 49.18
C LEU A 88 29.97 0.74 50.23
N GLN A 89 30.36 2.01 50.11
CA GLN A 89 29.85 3.08 50.98
C GLN A 89 29.23 4.17 50.12
N ALA A 90 28.06 4.67 50.52
CA ALA A 90 27.36 5.76 49.85
C ALA A 90 27.19 6.96 50.80
N THR A 91 27.33 8.17 50.27
CA THR A 91 27.02 9.43 50.98
C THR A 91 25.61 9.92 50.67
N THR A 92 24.93 9.27 49.72
CA THR A 92 23.56 9.53 49.28
C THR A 92 22.67 8.34 49.63
N THR A 93 21.35 8.51 49.52
CA THR A 93 20.37 7.45 49.75
C THR A 93 20.03 6.64 48.50
N SER A 94 21.02 6.48 47.60
CA SER A 94 20.92 5.66 46.39
C SER A 94 22.31 5.16 45.99
N ILE A 95 22.35 4.00 45.33
CA ILE A 95 23.55 3.38 44.77
C ILE A 95 23.21 2.52 43.57
N GLU A 96 24.13 2.43 42.63
CA GLU A 96 24.12 1.43 41.57
C GLU A 96 25.23 0.41 41.85
N LEU A 97 24.84 -0.84 42.07
CA LEU A 97 25.74 -1.98 42.14
C LEU A 97 26.04 -2.41 40.70
N GLN A 98 27.31 -2.52 40.32
CA GLN A 98 27.76 -2.83 38.96
C GLN A 98 28.67 -4.05 38.96
N SER A 99 28.99 -4.57 37.76
CA SER A 99 29.85 -5.75 37.58
C SER A 99 29.30 -7.01 38.26
N LEU A 100 27.98 -7.16 38.23
CA LEU A 100 27.27 -8.35 38.69
C LEU A 100 27.27 -9.41 37.58
N GLU A 101 27.17 -10.67 37.97
CA GLU A 101 27.01 -11.79 37.03
C GLU A 101 25.56 -11.79 36.51
N PRO A 102 25.34 -11.94 35.20
CA PRO A 102 24.00 -12.10 34.62
C PRO A 102 23.25 -13.33 35.15
N ASN A 103 21.91 -13.26 35.12
CA ASN A 103 21.00 -14.32 35.55
C ASN A 103 21.35 -14.90 36.94
N SER A 104 21.75 -14.06 37.88
CA SER A 104 22.23 -14.46 39.20
C SER A 104 21.46 -13.74 40.31
N GLU A 105 21.07 -14.49 41.35
CA GLU A 105 20.40 -13.92 42.52
C GLU A 105 21.42 -13.30 43.49
N TYR A 106 21.20 -12.04 43.88
CA TYR A 106 22.00 -11.30 44.85
C TYR A 106 21.16 -10.91 46.06
N ASP A 107 21.71 -11.11 47.25
CA ASP A 107 21.20 -10.46 48.46
C ASP A 107 21.92 -9.13 48.66
N VAL A 108 21.16 -8.11 49.04
CA VAL A 108 21.67 -6.77 49.34
C VAL A 108 21.24 -6.34 50.73
N TYR A 109 22.20 -5.80 51.48
CA TYR A 109 22.03 -5.25 52.82
C TYR A 109 22.52 -3.82 52.86
N VAL A 110 21.80 -2.95 53.57
CA VAL A 110 22.21 -1.55 53.79
C VAL A 110 22.18 -1.27 55.30
N ARG A 111 23.13 -0.49 55.80
CA ARG A 111 23.07 0.08 57.15
C ARG A 111 23.51 1.54 57.15
N GLY A 112 22.98 2.32 58.06
CA GLY A 112 23.43 3.69 58.31
C GLY A 112 24.68 3.74 59.17
N LEU A 113 25.53 4.74 58.96
CA LEU A 113 26.75 4.99 59.72
C LEU A 113 26.68 6.34 60.43
N CYS A 114 27.06 6.34 61.71
CA CYS A 114 27.13 7.52 62.56
C CYS A 114 28.59 7.75 63.01
N SER A 115 28.87 8.90 63.61
CA SER A 115 30.24 9.33 63.98
C SER A 115 31.01 8.36 64.89
N GLU A 116 30.32 7.64 65.78
CA GLU A 116 30.95 6.76 66.77
C GLU A 116 30.35 5.34 66.80
N SER A 117 29.37 5.03 65.94
CA SER A 117 28.74 3.70 65.87
C SER A 117 28.03 3.45 64.53
N ASN A 118 27.67 2.19 64.27
CA ASN A 118 26.97 1.77 63.07
C ASN A 118 25.56 1.31 63.41
N GLY A 119 24.59 1.66 62.57
CA GLY A 119 23.23 1.14 62.65
C GLY A 119 23.18 -0.36 62.35
N GLN A 120 22.00 -0.95 62.57
CA GLN A 120 21.76 -2.34 62.21
C GLN A 120 21.67 -2.51 60.69
N TRP A 121 22.13 -3.65 60.19
CA TRP A 121 21.86 -4.05 58.81
C TRP A 121 20.35 -4.26 58.61
N THR A 122 19.85 -3.88 57.43
CA THR A 122 18.52 -4.28 56.97
C THR A 122 18.40 -5.79 56.90
N THR A 123 17.18 -6.31 56.75
CA THR A 123 17.01 -7.67 56.25
C THR A 123 17.48 -7.77 54.80
N ALA A 124 17.79 -8.99 54.36
CA ALA A 124 18.23 -9.24 52.99
C ALA A 124 17.13 -8.83 52.01
N SER A 125 17.49 -8.02 51.01
CA SER A 125 16.66 -7.80 49.82
C SER A 125 17.27 -8.58 48.66
N THR A 126 16.55 -9.57 48.15
CA THR A 126 17.03 -10.44 47.07
C THR A 126 16.57 -9.91 45.71
N TYR A 127 17.50 -9.81 44.75
CA TYR A 127 17.22 -9.40 43.37
C TYR A 127 17.88 -10.39 42.39
N LEU A 128 17.23 -10.66 41.26
CA LEU A 128 17.77 -11.49 40.17
C LEU A 128 18.19 -10.57 39.02
N THR A 129 19.49 -10.52 38.70
CA THR A 129 19.97 -9.81 37.50
C THR A 129 19.39 -10.43 36.24
N TYR A 130 19.20 -9.64 35.19
CA TYR A 130 18.73 -10.14 33.91
C TYR A 130 19.76 -11.05 33.25
N LYS A 131 19.31 -11.89 32.30
CA LYS A 131 20.21 -12.67 31.46
C LYS A 131 20.98 -11.69 30.56
N ASP A 132 22.25 -12.00 30.28
CA ASP A 132 23.05 -11.21 29.35
C ASP A 132 22.45 -11.33 27.94
N GLU A 133 22.26 -10.21 27.26
CA GLU A 133 21.89 -10.24 25.84
C GLU A 133 23.13 -10.65 25.06
N ASN A 134 23.14 -11.90 24.60
CA ASN A 134 24.20 -12.33 23.70
C ASN A 134 23.82 -11.86 22.29
N ILE A 135 24.44 -10.76 21.86
CA ILE A 135 24.13 -10.10 20.59
C ILE A 135 25.16 -10.52 19.53
N PHE A 136 24.66 -10.97 18.38
CA PHE A 136 25.49 -11.11 17.19
C PHE A 136 25.49 -9.81 16.38
N GLU A 137 26.67 -9.29 16.05
CA GLU A 137 26.82 -8.08 15.23
C GLU A 137 27.08 -8.44 13.76
N GLY A 138 26.22 -7.94 12.87
CA GLY A 138 26.30 -8.13 11.43
C GLY A 138 25.36 -9.22 10.90
N ASN A 139 25.52 -9.52 9.62
CA ASN A 139 24.66 -10.48 8.91
C ASN A 139 25.13 -11.92 9.14
N VAL A 140 24.16 -12.82 9.30
CA VAL A 140 24.34 -14.26 9.44
C VAL A 140 23.80 -14.95 8.20
N SER A 141 24.56 -15.89 7.65
CA SER A 141 24.09 -16.75 6.55
C SER A 141 24.38 -18.21 6.90
N LEU A 142 23.31 -19.00 7.00
CA LEU A 142 23.30 -20.41 7.39
C LEU A 142 22.79 -21.22 6.19
N ASN A 143 23.65 -22.07 5.66
CA ASN A 143 23.43 -22.70 4.35
C ASN A 143 23.22 -24.22 4.40
N ASN A 144 23.42 -24.81 5.57
CA ASN A 144 23.29 -26.24 5.84
C ASN A 144 23.00 -26.44 7.33
N GLN A 145 22.61 -27.66 7.71
CA GLN A 145 22.25 -27.97 9.10
C GLN A 145 23.42 -27.76 10.08
N ASP A 146 24.64 -28.12 9.68
CA ASP A 146 25.82 -27.97 10.55
C ASP A 146 26.06 -26.50 10.92
N GLU A 147 25.84 -25.57 9.98
CA GLU A 147 25.94 -24.12 10.22
C GLU A 147 24.84 -23.62 11.17
N VAL A 148 23.60 -24.11 11.02
CA VAL A 148 22.48 -23.78 11.92
C VAL A 148 22.81 -24.20 13.35
N ASP A 149 23.21 -25.46 13.54
CA ASP A 149 23.55 -26.01 14.85
C ASP A 149 24.76 -25.31 15.48
N ALA A 150 25.79 -25.04 14.68
CA ALA A 150 26.99 -24.34 15.14
C ALA A 150 26.70 -22.90 15.55
N PHE A 151 25.83 -22.20 14.83
CA PHE A 151 25.42 -20.84 15.18
C PHE A 151 24.56 -20.83 16.44
N GLY A 152 23.52 -21.68 16.49
CA GLY A 152 22.61 -21.82 17.63
C GLY A 152 23.31 -22.19 18.94
N ALA A 153 24.37 -22.99 18.87
CA ALA A 153 25.19 -23.35 20.03
C ALA A 153 25.85 -22.15 20.75
N ASN A 154 25.94 -20.98 20.10
CA ASN A 154 26.43 -19.75 20.74
C ASN A 154 25.36 -19.12 21.66
N GLY A 155 24.08 -19.46 21.51
CA GLY A 155 22.99 -18.95 22.35
C GLY A 155 22.77 -17.45 22.22
N TYR A 156 22.87 -16.91 20.99
CA TYR A 156 22.54 -15.51 20.72
C TYR A 156 21.04 -15.25 20.93
N THR A 157 20.72 -14.13 21.57
CA THR A 157 19.33 -13.70 21.79
C THR A 157 18.89 -12.63 20.81
N LYS A 158 19.85 -11.92 20.19
CA LYS A 158 19.59 -10.85 19.22
C LYS A 158 20.61 -10.88 18.09
N ILE A 159 20.16 -10.54 16.89
CA ILE A 159 21.01 -10.33 15.71
C ILE A 159 20.85 -8.88 15.26
N ASN A 160 21.94 -8.11 15.34
CA ASN A 160 22.06 -6.77 14.77
C ASN A 160 22.46 -6.87 13.29
N GLY A 161 21.50 -7.31 12.47
CA GLY A 161 21.68 -7.57 11.05
C GLY A 161 20.65 -8.56 10.52
N ASN A 162 20.92 -9.11 9.34
CA ASN A 162 20.07 -10.10 8.70
C ASN A 162 20.38 -11.51 9.22
N LEU A 163 19.35 -12.34 9.40
CA LEU A 163 19.47 -13.79 9.55
C LEU A 163 18.97 -14.45 8.26
N ILE A 164 19.89 -15.05 7.50
CA ILE A 164 19.60 -15.71 6.22
C ILE A 164 19.79 -17.21 6.40
N ILE A 165 18.72 -17.98 6.29
CA ILE A 165 18.66 -19.45 6.35
C ILE A 165 18.35 -19.95 4.94
N SER A 166 19.39 -20.25 4.16
CA SER A 166 19.27 -20.53 2.73
C SER A 166 19.72 -21.94 2.35
N GLY A 167 18.80 -22.78 1.89
CA GLY A 167 19.16 -24.11 1.39
C GLY A 167 19.93 -24.10 0.07
N PHE A 168 19.95 -22.99 -0.68
CA PHE A 168 20.32 -22.89 -2.10
C PHE A 168 19.53 -23.81 -3.05
N TRP A 169 19.48 -23.43 -4.34
CA TRP A 169 18.87 -24.24 -5.40
C TRP A 169 19.63 -25.54 -5.71
N ASN A 170 20.91 -25.62 -5.33
CA ASN A 170 21.73 -26.83 -5.42
C ASN A 170 22.30 -27.15 -4.03
N PRO A 171 21.44 -27.60 -3.12
CA PRO A 171 21.77 -27.72 -1.71
C PRO A 171 22.89 -28.74 -1.49
N VAL A 172 23.89 -28.37 -0.68
CA VAL A 172 24.95 -29.28 -0.25
C VAL A 172 24.48 -29.96 1.03
N GLU A 173 24.54 -31.30 1.10
CA GLU A 173 24.25 -31.99 2.35
C GLU A 173 25.21 -31.55 3.47
N PRO A 174 24.75 -31.43 4.73
CA PRO A 174 23.39 -31.77 5.20
C PRO A 174 22.34 -30.67 4.97
N TYR A 175 21.15 -31.07 4.50
CA TYR A 175 20.01 -30.16 4.30
C TYR A 175 19.50 -29.57 5.63
N ILE A 176 19.11 -28.30 5.63
CA ILE A 176 18.44 -27.66 6.76
C ILE A 176 17.04 -28.28 6.92
N VAL A 177 16.80 -28.90 8.06
CA VAL A 177 15.54 -29.57 8.42
C VAL A 177 15.05 -29.23 9.83
N ASP A 178 15.91 -28.64 10.66
CA ASP A 178 15.65 -28.35 12.07
C ASP A 178 16.26 -26.99 12.43
N LEU A 179 15.45 -26.09 13.01
CA LEU A 179 15.87 -24.77 13.46
C LEU A 179 15.90 -24.65 14.99
N SER A 180 15.67 -25.74 15.72
CA SER A 180 15.49 -25.74 17.18
C SER A 180 16.68 -25.16 17.95
N SER A 181 17.89 -25.24 17.40
CA SER A 181 19.09 -24.62 17.97
C SER A 181 19.03 -23.09 18.03
N LEU A 182 18.12 -22.46 17.28
CA LEU A 182 17.92 -21.01 17.23
C LEU A 182 16.90 -20.49 18.28
N GLU A 183 16.38 -21.36 19.16
CA GLU A 183 15.30 -21.04 20.11
C GLU A 183 15.54 -19.81 21.00
N THR A 184 16.80 -19.40 21.20
CA THR A 184 17.12 -18.25 22.05
C THR A 184 16.90 -16.91 21.38
N ILE A 185 16.80 -16.86 20.04
CA ILE A 185 16.69 -15.62 19.28
C ILE A 185 15.29 -15.01 19.45
N SER A 186 15.24 -13.77 19.90
CA SER A 186 13.99 -13.01 20.06
C SER A 186 13.89 -11.77 19.18
N GLU A 187 15.00 -11.26 18.67
CA GLU A 187 15.03 -10.04 17.85
C GLU A 187 16.06 -10.15 16.72
N ILE A 188 15.64 -9.76 15.52
CA ILE A 188 16.50 -9.65 14.34
C ILE A 188 16.27 -8.25 13.78
N THR A 189 17.24 -7.34 13.91
CA THR A 189 17.02 -5.95 13.48
C THR A 189 16.90 -5.81 11.96
N GLY A 190 17.50 -6.74 11.21
CA GLY A 190 17.39 -6.82 9.76
C GLY A 190 16.35 -7.84 9.29
N ALA A 191 16.57 -8.42 8.12
CA ALA A 191 15.68 -9.43 7.55
C ALA A 191 15.86 -10.80 8.22
N LEU A 192 14.74 -11.44 8.61
CA LEU A 192 14.64 -12.89 8.76
C LEU A 192 14.28 -13.48 7.40
N SER A 193 15.25 -14.12 6.76
CA SER A 193 15.12 -14.72 5.43
C SER A 193 15.26 -16.23 5.53
N ILE A 194 14.20 -16.96 5.21
CA ILE A 194 14.16 -18.42 5.15
C ILE A 194 13.85 -18.78 3.72
N GLU A 195 14.87 -19.24 2.99
CA GLU A 195 14.82 -19.31 1.54
C GLU A 195 15.35 -20.62 0.96
N ALA A 196 14.67 -21.12 -0.07
CA ALA A 196 15.12 -22.28 -0.85
C ALA A 196 15.36 -23.56 -0.01
N ASN A 197 14.67 -23.73 1.12
CA ASN A 197 14.80 -24.93 1.95
C ASN A 197 13.86 -26.03 1.46
N THR A 198 14.40 -26.93 0.63
CA THR A 198 13.63 -28.02 -0.02
C THR A 198 13.20 -29.16 0.91
N LYS A 199 13.63 -29.15 2.17
CA LYS A 199 13.37 -30.20 3.17
C LYS A 199 12.85 -29.68 4.51
N LEU A 200 12.81 -28.36 4.70
CA LEU A 200 12.36 -27.75 5.94
C LEU A 200 10.82 -27.75 5.97
N GLU A 201 10.23 -28.47 6.93
CA GLU A 201 8.78 -28.61 7.06
C GLU A 201 8.18 -27.66 8.10
N LEU A 202 8.96 -27.28 9.13
CA LEU A 202 8.56 -26.50 10.30
C LEU A 202 9.61 -25.44 10.61
N LEU A 203 9.21 -24.40 11.36
CA LEU A 203 10.09 -23.32 11.83
C LEU A 203 10.40 -23.40 13.33
N ASP A 204 10.13 -24.55 13.97
CA ASP A 204 10.36 -24.78 15.40
C ASP A 204 11.78 -24.37 15.78
N GLY A 205 11.91 -23.54 16.82
CA GLY A 205 13.15 -22.83 17.17
C GLY A 205 13.12 -21.34 16.87
N LEU A 206 12.10 -20.83 16.15
CA LEU A 206 11.88 -19.39 15.98
C LEU A 206 10.75 -18.84 16.88
N ASP A 207 10.26 -19.66 17.82
CA ASP A 207 9.14 -19.42 18.72
C ASP A 207 9.21 -18.11 19.53
N ASN A 208 10.43 -17.65 19.81
CA ASN A 208 10.67 -16.47 20.63
C ASN A 208 10.89 -15.20 19.82
N VAL A 209 10.90 -15.26 18.48
CA VAL A 209 11.11 -14.10 17.61
C VAL A 209 9.90 -13.16 17.70
N GLU A 210 10.11 -11.99 18.28
CA GLU A 210 9.08 -10.96 18.45
C GLU A 210 9.18 -9.83 17.42
N TYR A 211 10.40 -9.53 16.94
CA TYR A 211 10.66 -8.41 16.05
C TYR A 211 11.61 -8.79 14.92
N VAL A 212 11.24 -8.41 13.70
CA VAL A 212 12.10 -8.52 12.52
C VAL A 212 12.04 -7.21 11.71
N GLY A 213 13.14 -6.82 11.06
CA GLY A 213 13.10 -5.74 10.08
C GLY A 213 12.29 -6.13 8.83
N GLN A 214 12.44 -7.38 8.38
CA GLN A 214 11.66 -7.95 7.27
C GLN A 214 11.44 -9.45 7.52
N LEU A 215 10.35 -10.01 6.98
CA LEU A 215 10.06 -11.44 6.99
C LEU A 215 9.99 -11.98 5.55
N TRP A 216 10.92 -12.87 5.20
CA TRP A 216 10.97 -13.52 3.89
C TRP A 216 10.84 -15.04 4.07
N LEU A 217 9.71 -15.59 3.67
CA LEU A 217 9.48 -17.03 3.56
C LEU A 217 9.34 -17.37 2.08
N THR A 218 10.44 -17.73 1.42
CA THR A 218 10.47 -17.85 -0.04
C THR A 218 11.01 -19.21 -0.48
N LEU A 219 10.33 -19.89 -1.40
CA LEU A 219 10.80 -21.15 -2.00
C LEU A 219 11.07 -22.27 -0.97
N ASN A 220 10.19 -22.40 0.03
CA ASN A 220 10.22 -23.51 0.99
C ASN A 220 9.06 -24.47 0.65
N PRO A 221 9.17 -25.31 -0.39
CA PRO A 221 8.04 -26.07 -0.92
C PRO A 221 7.46 -27.07 0.07
N GLU A 222 8.27 -27.55 1.02
CA GLU A 222 7.88 -28.51 2.06
C GLU A 222 7.36 -27.84 3.34
N LEU A 223 7.49 -26.51 3.47
CA LEU A 223 7.06 -25.77 4.66
C LEU A 223 5.55 -25.87 4.84
N ALA A 224 5.13 -26.61 5.85
CA ALA A 224 3.73 -26.91 6.12
C ALA A 224 3.13 -25.98 7.18
N SER A 225 3.96 -25.40 8.05
CA SER A 225 3.53 -24.61 9.18
C SER A 225 4.53 -23.50 9.53
N ILE A 226 4.01 -22.37 10.00
CA ILE A 226 4.78 -21.25 10.53
C ILE A 226 4.41 -20.94 11.99
N GLU A 227 3.83 -21.91 12.71
CA GLU A 227 3.35 -21.74 14.10
C GLU A 227 4.40 -21.13 15.05
N ALA A 228 5.68 -21.42 14.83
CA ALA A 228 6.78 -20.82 15.57
C ALA A 228 6.86 -19.29 15.44
N LEU A 229 6.17 -18.65 14.48
CA LEU A 229 6.15 -17.18 14.36
C LEU A 229 5.03 -16.52 15.17
N SER A 230 4.33 -17.25 16.04
CA SER A 230 3.16 -16.72 16.79
C SER A 230 3.50 -15.59 17.76
N SER A 231 4.76 -15.46 18.16
CA SER A 231 5.24 -14.39 19.03
C SER A 231 5.57 -13.10 18.27
N LEU A 232 5.57 -13.12 16.93
CA LEU A 232 5.93 -11.98 16.11
C LEU A 232 4.90 -10.85 16.27
N LYS A 233 5.38 -9.67 16.68
CA LYS A 233 4.55 -8.50 16.99
C LYS A 233 4.61 -7.46 15.88
N GLU A 234 5.77 -7.28 15.27
CA GLU A 234 5.99 -6.20 14.32
C GLU A 234 7.03 -6.56 13.26
N ILE A 235 6.85 -5.98 12.07
CA ILE A 235 7.84 -5.96 10.99
C ILE A 235 8.16 -4.49 10.74
N THR A 236 9.35 -4.04 11.09
CA THR A 236 9.63 -2.60 11.27
C THR A 236 10.30 -1.93 10.07
N GLY A 237 10.81 -2.69 9.10
CA GLY A 237 11.86 -2.21 8.21
C GLY A 237 13.16 -1.98 8.99
N TYR A 238 14.23 -1.59 8.29
CA TYR A 238 15.51 -1.32 8.92
C TYR A 238 16.41 -0.42 8.06
N TYR A 239 17.46 0.13 8.67
CA TYR A 239 18.54 0.81 7.97
C TYR A 239 19.80 -0.03 8.08
N ASP A 240 20.51 -0.23 6.97
CA ASP A 240 21.81 -0.89 7.02
C ASP A 240 22.93 0.06 7.51
N MET A 241 24.15 -0.45 7.61
CA MET A 241 25.32 0.34 8.03
C MET A 241 25.66 1.50 7.07
N GLU A 242 25.14 1.49 5.84
CA GLU A 242 25.29 2.55 4.84
C GLU A 242 24.14 3.58 4.90
N ASN A 243 23.21 3.44 5.85
CA ASN A 243 21.96 4.20 5.97
C ASN A 243 21.03 4.05 4.76
N VAL A 244 21.09 2.91 4.08
CA VAL A 244 20.08 2.55 3.08
C VAL A 244 18.85 2.05 3.83
N GLU A 245 17.69 2.63 3.51
CA GLU A 245 16.40 2.25 4.08
C GLU A 245 15.87 0.99 3.39
N TYR A 246 15.56 -0.03 4.19
CA TYR A 246 14.88 -1.25 3.78
C TYR A 246 13.48 -1.26 4.40
N PRO A 247 12.43 -1.21 3.58
CA PRO A 247 11.05 -1.09 4.04
C PRO A 247 10.56 -2.36 4.75
N ALA A 248 9.55 -2.23 5.61
CA ALA A 248 8.90 -3.35 6.30
C ALA A 248 8.24 -4.30 5.28
N LEU A 249 8.84 -5.46 5.05
CA LEU A 249 8.38 -6.42 4.05
C LEU A 249 7.87 -7.70 4.73
N LEU A 250 6.64 -8.08 4.44
CA LEU A 250 6.09 -9.41 4.70
C LEU A 250 5.95 -10.15 3.37
N ARG A 251 6.82 -11.13 3.12
CA ARG A 251 6.80 -11.98 1.92
C ARG A 251 6.60 -13.44 2.30
N VAL A 252 5.52 -14.04 1.80
CA VAL A 252 5.30 -15.49 1.80
C VAL A 252 5.10 -15.94 0.36
N GLN A 253 6.12 -16.59 -0.19
CA GLN A 253 6.18 -16.91 -1.61
C GLN A 253 6.62 -18.35 -1.85
N SER A 254 5.91 -19.06 -2.72
CA SER A 254 6.26 -20.43 -3.13
C SER A 254 6.44 -21.40 -1.95
N CYS A 255 5.65 -21.22 -0.87
CA CYS A 255 5.58 -22.13 0.27
C CYS A 255 4.41 -23.10 0.04
N SER A 256 4.59 -24.03 -0.90
CA SER A 256 3.47 -24.74 -1.54
C SER A 256 2.63 -25.64 -0.62
N LYS A 257 3.13 -26.05 0.54
CA LYS A 257 2.38 -26.84 1.54
C LYS A 257 1.70 -25.99 2.62
N LEU A 258 1.98 -24.70 2.69
CA LEU A 258 1.42 -23.83 3.70
C LEU A 258 -0.07 -23.58 3.44
N THR A 259 -0.92 -23.77 4.45
CA THR A 259 -2.39 -23.75 4.28
C THR A 259 -3.07 -22.52 4.86
N ASN A 260 -2.41 -21.82 5.78
CA ASN A 260 -2.89 -20.61 6.45
C ASN A 260 -1.69 -19.79 6.99
N LEU A 261 -1.97 -18.59 7.50
CA LEU A 261 -0.97 -17.65 8.03
C LEU A 261 -1.24 -17.25 9.50
N GLU A 262 -2.04 -18.03 10.24
CA GLU A 262 -2.59 -17.67 11.55
C GLU A 262 -1.59 -17.03 12.54
N PRO A 263 -0.33 -17.47 12.63
CA PRO A 263 0.67 -16.88 13.52
C PRO A 263 0.97 -15.39 13.29
N LEU A 264 0.67 -14.84 12.12
CA LEU A 264 0.97 -13.44 11.76
C LEU A 264 -0.10 -12.43 12.22
N HIS A 265 -1.07 -12.85 13.02
CA HIS A 265 -2.27 -12.08 13.32
C HIS A 265 -2.07 -10.79 14.11
N ASN A 266 -0.91 -10.60 14.74
CA ASN A 266 -0.62 -9.42 15.54
C ASN A 266 0.05 -8.30 14.74
N ILE A 267 0.44 -8.55 13.48
CA ILE A 267 1.15 -7.55 12.66
C ILE A 267 0.19 -6.43 12.26
N PRO A 268 0.41 -5.18 12.73
CA PRO A 268 -0.56 -4.10 12.53
C PRO A 268 -0.38 -3.36 11.19
N GLU A 269 0.86 -3.31 10.69
CA GLU A 269 1.28 -2.51 9.54
C GLU A 269 2.51 -3.15 8.90
N VAL A 270 2.61 -3.04 7.57
CA VAL A 270 3.80 -3.34 6.78
C VAL A 270 3.92 -2.32 5.65
N ASP A 271 5.09 -2.19 5.03
CA ASP A 271 5.20 -1.42 3.80
C ASP A 271 4.79 -2.26 2.59
N TYR A 272 5.23 -3.52 2.55
CA TYR A 272 4.94 -4.45 1.46
C TYR A 272 4.33 -5.74 1.99
N LEU A 273 3.21 -6.15 1.40
CA LEU A 273 2.57 -7.45 1.64
C LEU A 273 2.60 -8.28 0.35
N ILE A 274 3.35 -9.37 0.35
CA ILE A 274 3.51 -10.25 -0.82
C ILE A 274 3.11 -11.67 -0.45
N LEU A 275 2.01 -12.15 -1.02
CA LEU A 275 1.52 -13.53 -0.91
C LEU A 275 1.44 -14.14 -2.30
N GLU A 276 2.46 -14.90 -2.69
CA GLU A 276 2.57 -15.40 -4.06
C GLU A 276 2.78 -16.91 -4.15
N SER A 277 2.08 -17.56 -5.07
CA SER A 277 2.36 -18.98 -5.43
C SER A 277 2.29 -19.96 -4.25
N ASN A 278 1.45 -19.69 -3.24
CA ASN A 278 1.21 -20.61 -2.13
C ASN A 278 0.00 -21.50 -2.47
N ASN A 279 0.26 -22.56 -3.24
CA ASN A 279 -0.77 -23.36 -3.90
C ASN A 279 -1.81 -24.00 -2.94
N GLU A 280 -1.40 -24.33 -1.71
CA GLU A 280 -2.29 -24.94 -0.70
C GLU A 280 -2.90 -23.91 0.26
N LEU A 281 -2.58 -22.62 0.13
CA LEU A 281 -3.09 -21.56 0.99
C LEU A 281 -4.61 -21.40 0.76
N THR A 282 -5.40 -21.66 1.79
CA THR A 282 -6.87 -21.66 1.71
C THR A 282 -7.51 -20.39 2.27
N ASN A 283 -6.82 -19.71 3.18
CA ASN A 283 -7.26 -18.49 3.83
C ASN A 283 -6.07 -17.64 4.29
N ILE A 284 -6.32 -16.36 4.55
CA ILE A 284 -5.34 -15.38 5.03
C ILE A 284 -5.77 -14.76 6.37
N ASN A 285 -6.53 -15.48 7.19
CA ASN A 285 -7.08 -14.98 8.47
C ASN A 285 -6.00 -14.51 9.46
N GLY A 286 -4.78 -14.99 9.30
CA GLY A 286 -3.62 -14.51 10.03
C GLY A 286 -3.17 -13.10 9.66
N LEU A 287 -3.78 -12.44 8.69
CA LEU A 287 -3.49 -11.04 8.36
C LEU A 287 -4.45 -10.05 9.02
N ARG A 288 -5.35 -10.54 9.89
CA ARG A 288 -6.43 -9.73 10.51
C ARG A 288 -5.97 -8.54 11.34
N GLY A 289 -4.70 -8.51 11.73
CA GLY A 289 -4.09 -7.37 12.41
C GLY A 289 -3.76 -6.22 11.47
N ILE A 290 -3.55 -6.48 10.18
CA ILE A 290 -3.05 -5.49 9.23
C ILE A 290 -4.15 -4.45 8.96
N THR A 291 -3.86 -3.22 9.34
CA THR A 291 -4.73 -2.06 9.16
C THR A 291 -4.28 -1.13 8.03
N ASN A 292 -2.98 -1.18 7.72
CA ASN A 292 -2.32 -0.30 6.76
C ASN A 292 -1.20 -1.05 6.03
N VAL A 293 -1.12 -0.86 4.71
CA VAL A 293 0.04 -1.26 3.91
C VAL A 293 0.59 -0.03 3.21
N THR A 294 1.75 0.48 3.61
CA THR A 294 2.19 1.82 3.16
C THR A 294 2.64 1.88 1.70
N LYS A 295 2.92 0.73 1.07
CA LYS A 295 3.30 0.60 -0.34
C LYS A 295 2.40 -0.42 -1.04
N ASP A 296 2.94 -1.55 -1.49
CA ASP A 296 2.21 -2.49 -2.35
C ASP A 296 1.64 -3.70 -1.59
N VAL A 297 0.43 -4.09 -1.98
CA VAL A 297 -0.17 -5.40 -1.71
C VAL A 297 -0.11 -6.23 -2.99
N ASN A 298 0.41 -7.45 -2.91
CA ASN A 298 0.46 -8.38 -4.02
C ASN A 298 0.02 -9.77 -3.55
N ILE A 299 -1.20 -10.17 -3.95
CA ILE A 299 -1.79 -11.46 -3.61
C ILE A 299 -2.08 -12.18 -4.93
N ARG A 300 -1.14 -13.02 -5.38
CA ARG A 300 -1.21 -13.65 -6.71
C ARG A 300 -0.91 -15.14 -6.67
N SER A 301 -1.50 -15.90 -7.59
CA SER A 301 -1.23 -17.33 -7.81
C SER A 301 -1.42 -18.22 -6.57
N ASN A 302 -2.31 -17.86 -5.64
CA ASN A 302 -2.69 -18.71 -4.50
C ASN A 302 -3.90 -19.56 -4.92
N LEU A 303 -3.62 -20.72 -5.50
CA LEU A 303 -4.59 -21.53 -6.26
C LEU A 303 -5.77 -22.08 -5.45
N LYS A 304 -5.78 -22.00 -4.12
CA LYS A 304 -6.90 -22.42 -3.27
C LYS A 304 -7.54 -21.31 -2.46
N LEU A 305 -7.06 -20.07 -2.61
CA LEU A 305 -7.60 -18.92 -1.90
C LEU A 305 -8.93 -18.50 -2.53
N LYS A 306 -9.99 -18.45 -1.71
CA LYS A 306 -11.38 -18.20 -2.18
C LYS A 306 -11.94 -16.84 -1.79
N SER A 307 -11.41 -16.24 -0.72
CA SER A 307 -11.74 -14.88 -0.30
C SER A 307 -10.52 -14.23 0.34
N LEU A 308 -10.64 -12.94 0.68
CA LEU A 308 -9.62 -12.13 1.34
C LEU A 308 -9.91 -11.96 2.84
N ASN A 309 -10.79 -12.80 3.42
CA ASN A 309 -11.07 -12.80 4.85
C ASN A 309 -9.76 -12.94 5.62
N GLY A 310 -9.54 -12.00 6.54
CA GLY A 310 -8.25 -11.70 7.11
C GLY A 310 -7.71 -10.31 6.76
N LEU A 311 -8.21 -9.64 5.73
CA LEU A 311 -7.89 -8.22 5.47
C LEU A 311 -8.97 -7.26 5.97
N ASN A 312 -9.96 -7.73 6.74
CA ASN A 312 -11.13 -6.94 7.13
C ASN A 312 -10.83 -5.70 7.98
N GLN A 313 -9.58 -5.47 8.40
CA GLN A 313 -9.17 -4.25 9.10
C GLN A 313 -8.33 -3.30 8.23
N LEU A 314 -7.96 -3.73 7.02
CA LEU A 314 -7.17 -2.96 6.07
C LEU A 314 -8.00 -1.77 5.59
N THR A 315 -7.48 -0.57 5.80
CA THR A 315 -8.14 0.68 5.39
C THR A 315 -7.40 1.39 4.26
N THR A 316 -6.08 1.21 4.18
CA THR A 316 -5.22 1.96 3.25
C THR A 316 -4.15 1.06 2.64
N VAL A 317 -3.98 1.17 1.32
CA VAL A 317 -2.80 0.73 0.57
C VAL A 317 -2.16 1.96 -0.07
N GLY A 318 -0.93 2.28 0.30
CA GLY A 318 -0.31 3.54 -0.09
C GLY A 318 0.12 3.62 -1.56
N GLU A 319 0.37 2.48 -2.21
CA GLU A 319 0.70 2.39 -3.63
C GLU A 319 -0.27 1.44 -4.35
N ASN A 320 0.15 0.24 -4.74
CA ASN A 320 -0.62 -0.62 -5.63
C ASN A 320 -1.25 -1.81 -4.88
N PHE A 321 -2.47 -2.17 -5.27
CA PHE A 321 -3.14 -3.40 -4.85
C PHE A 321 -3.26 -4.34 -6.05
N TYR A 322 -2.50 -5.44 -6.04
CA TYR A 322 -2.48 -6.42 -7.12
C TYR A 322 -3.10 -7.74 -6.70
N LEU A 323 -4.16 -8.16 -7.39
CA LEU A 323 -4.91 -9.38 -7.08
C LEU A 323 -5.09 -10.27 -8.30
N SER A 324 -4.54 -11.49 -8.24
CA SER A 324 -4.72 -12.50 -9.29
C SER A 324 -4.77 -13.91 -8.72
N ASN A 325 -5.96 -14.38 -8.37
CA ASN A 325 -6.19 -15.73 -7.84
C ASN A 325 -7.40 -16.36 -8.55
N PRO A 326 -7.18 -17.40 -9.38
CA PRO A 326 -8.23 -17.91 -10.27
C PRO A 326 -9.40 -18.58 -9.55
N GLU A 327 -9.21 -18.99 -8.29
CA GLU A 327 -10.25 -19.62 -7.46
C GLU A 327 -10.96 -18.64 -6.51
N LEU A 328 -10.62 -17.35 -6.56
CA LEU A 328 -11.24 -16.31 -5.75
C LEU A 328 -12.70 -16.09 -6.18
N ILE A 329 -13.63 -16.14 -5.23
CA ILE A 329 -15.08 -16.04 -5.49
C ILE A 329 -15.66 -14.71 -4.98
N SER A 330 -15.03 -14.09 -3.98
CA SER A 330 -15.47 -12.82 -3.38
C SER A 330 -14.27 -12.00 -2.89
N LEU A 331 -14.46 -10.69 -2.81
CA LEU A 331 -13.56 -9.72 -2.19
C LEU A 331 -13.82 -9.53 -0.68
N GLU A 332 -14.68 -10.35 -0.06
CA GLU A 332 -14.87 -10.44 1.39
C GLU A 332 -13.52 -10.36 2.09
N GLY A 333 -13.36 -9.39 3.00
CA GLY A 333 -12.06 -8.95 3.47
C GLY A 333 -11.76 -7.48 3.19
N LEU A 334 -12.30 -6.89 2.11
CA LEU A 334 -11.95 -5.53 1.69
C LEU A 334 -12.97 -4.46 2.07
N GLU A 335 -13.96 -4.80 2.91
CA GLU A 335 -15.10 -3.92 3.19
C GLU A 335 -14.71 -2.59 3.83
N ASN A 336 -13.54 -2.50 4.46
CA ASN A 336 -13.04 -1.27 5.10
C ASN A 336 -11.97 -0.55 4.28
N LEU A 337 -11.61 -1.04 3.09
CA LEU A 337 -10.58 -0.45 2.25
C LEU A 337 -11.08 0.87 1.65
N GLY A 338 -10.57 1.98 2.17
CA GLY A 338 -10.95 3.33 1.74
C GLY A 338 -9.99 3.95 0.72
N THR A 339 -8.74 3.50 0.63
CA THR A 339 -7.74 4.13 -0.24
C THR A 339 -6.77 3.13 -0.83
N VAL A 340 -6.54 3.25 -2.14
CA VAL A 340 -5.40 2.67 -2.87
C VAL A 340 -4.67 3.82 -3.57
N GLY A 341 -3.45 4.15 -3.17
CA GLY A 341 -2.78 5.39 -3.60
C GLY A 341 -2.42 5.46 -5.08
N LYS A 342 -2.32 4.31 -5.76
CA LYS A 342 -2.05 4.21 -7.20
C LYS A 342 -3.04 3.24 -7.85
N THR A 343 -2.59 2.08 -8.31
CA THR A 343 -3.38 1.14 -9.09
C THR A 343 -3.99 0.05 -8.21
N MET A 344 -5.31 -0.17 -8.33
CA MET A 344 -5.97 -1.40 -7.92
C MET A 344 -6.22 -2.28 -9.15
N GLU A 345 -5.54 -3.41 -9.25
CA GLU A 345 -5.64 -4.34 -10.38
C GLU A 345 -6.23 -5.68 -9.92
N LEU A 346 -7.37 -6.03 -10.52
CA LEU A 346 -8.00 -7.35 -10.43
C LEU A 346 -7.80 -8.08 -11.76
N LEU A 347 -6.83 -9.01 -11.79
CA LEU A 347 -6.46 -9.73 -13.01
C LEU A 347 -6.73 -11.23 -12.90
N GLY A 348 -7.51 -11.81 -13.81
CA GLY A 348 -7.63 -13.28 -13.92
C GLY A 348 -8.39 -13.94 -12.76
N ASN A 349 -9.21 -13.18 -12.03
CA ASN A 349 -10.03 -13.68 -10.92
C ASN A 349 -11.34 -14.28 -11.46
N ASN A 350 -11.26 -15.24 -12.39
CA ASN A 350 -12.40 -15.67 -13.23
C ASN A 350 -13.62 -16.20 -12.46
N LYS A 351 -13.48 -16.61 -11.19
CA LYS A 351 -14.60 -17.07 -10.34
C LYS A 351 -15.25 -15.97 -9.51
N LEU A 352 -14.71 -14.75 -9.53
CA LEU A 352 -15.26 -13.62 -8.81
C LEU A 352 -16.59 -13.20 -9.45
N ILE A 353 -17.63 -13.10 -8.63
CA ILE A 353 -19.01 -12.82 -9.10
C ILE A 353 -19.41 -11.37 -8.83
N SER A 354 -18.83 -10.75 -7.80
CA SER A 354 -19.15 -9.40 -7.34
C SER A 354 -17.88 -8.68 -6.89
N ILE A 355 -17.93 -7.35 -6.94
CA ILE A 355 -16.94 -6.43 -6.36
C ILE A 355 -17.59 -5.44 -5.37
N ALA A 356 -18.80 -5.74 -4.88
CA ALA A 356 -19.53 -4.85 -3.99
C ALA A 356 -18.76 -4.55 -2.69
N GLU A 357 -17.87 -5.44 -2.27
CA GLU A 357 -17.07 -5.28 -1.06
C GLU A 357 -16.01 -4.16 -1.15
N ILE A 358 -15.81 -3.51 -2.30
CA ILE A 358 -14.95 -2.32 -2.44
C ILE A 358 -15.75 -1.01 -2.54
N ASP A 359 -17.03 -1.01 -2.15
CA ASP A 359 -17.92 0.15 -2.18
C ASP A 359 -17.44 1.35 -1.33
N ASN A 360 -16.66 1.08 -0.27
CA ASN A 360 -16.09 2.11 0.61
C ASN A 360 -14.81 2.75 0.06
N LEU A 361 -14.36 2.39 -1.15
CA LEU A 361 -13.19 3.00 -1.75
C LEU A 361 -13.46 4.49 -2.07
N GLU A 362 -12.76 5.38 -1.38
CA GLU A 362 -12.87 6.83 -1.52
C GLU A 362 -11.83 7.40 -2.49
N TYR A 363 -10.72 6.70 -2.68
CA TYR A 363 -9.63 7.13 -3.55
C TYR A 363 -8.91 5.95 -4.20
N VAL A 364 -8.78 6.02 -5.53
CA VAL A 364 -7.87 5.19 -6.33
C VAL A 364 -7.42 5.95 -7.57
N ASP A 365 -6.14 5.85 -7.93
CA ASP A 365 -5.65 6.53 -9.13
C ASP A 365 -6.13 5.80 -10.41
N GLU A 366 -5.92 4.49 -10.45
CA GLU A 366 -6.38 3.61 -11.52
C GLU A 366 -7.08 2.35 -10.98
N LEU A 367 -8.30 2.09 -11.41
CA LEU A 367 -9.00 0.82 -11.17
C LEU A 367 -9.00 -0.01 -12.45
N ILE A 368 -8.32 -1.14 -12.42
CA ILE A 368 -8.13 -2.03 -13.56
C ILE A 368 -8.73 -3.41 -13.25
N ILE A 369 -9.74 -3.81 -14.00
CA ILE A 369 -10.41 -5.11 -13.87
C ILE A 369 -10.31 -5.83 -15.20
N VAL A 370 -9.51 -6.89 -15.24
CA VAL A 370 -9.15 -7.57 -16.49
C VAL A 370 -9.29 -9.08 -16.35
N SER A 371 -9.92 -9.72 -17.32
CA SER A 371 -10.13 -11.18 -17.32
C SER A 371 -10.82 -11.63 -16.02
N VAL A 372 -12.04 -11.14 -15.79
CA VAL A 372 -12.89 -11.53 -14.66
C VAL A 372 -14.21 -12.05 -15.21
N GLU A 373 -14.15 -13.23 -15.83
CA GLU A 373 -15.18 -13.73 -16.73
C GLU A 373 -16.57 -13.87 -16.09
N ASN A 374 -16.67 -14.22 -14.80
CA ASN A 374 -17.95 -14.42 -14.10
C ASN A 374 -18.45 -13.18 -13.34
N LEU A 375 -17.84 -12.01 -13.49
CA LEU A 375 -18.29 -10.81 -12.78
C LEU A 375 -19.66 -10.36 -13.31
N GLU A 376 -20.71 -10.56 -12.52
CA GLU A 376 -22.11 -10.33 -12.91
C GLU A 376 -22.58 -8.90 -12.65
N SER A 377 -21.92 -8.18 -11.72
CA SER A 377 -22.30 -6.83 -11.28
C SER A 377 -21.07 -5.94 -11.12
N LEU A 378 -21.23 -4.65 -11.40
CA LEU A 378 -20.24 -3.59 -11.15
C LEU A 378 -20.55 -2.76 -9.89
N GLU A 379 -21.54 -3.19 -9.10
CA GLU A 379 -21.78 -2.67 -7.75
C GLU A 379 -20.47 -2.69 -6.94
N GLY A 380 -20.15 -1.56 -6.31
CA GLY A 380 -18.87 -1.32 -5.64
C GLY A 380 -17.99 -0.29 -6.36
N ILE A 381 -18.20 -0.04 -7.65
CA ILE A 381 -17.48 1.03 -8.35
C ILE A 381 -18.12 2.39 -8.04
N ASN A 382 -17.30 3.31 -7.51
CA ASN A 382 -17.62 4.73 -7.36
C ASN A 382 -16.73 5.56 -8.30
N LEU A 383 -17.32 6.14 -9.35
CA LEU A 383 -16.58 6.94 -10.34
C LEU A 383 -15.93 8.19 -9.73
N ASN A 384 -16.46 8.71 -8.63
CA ASN A 384 -15.90 9.89 -7.94
C ASN A 384 -14.61 9.53 -7.18
N ALA A 385 -14.36 8.25 -6.88
CA ALA A 385 -13.15 7.78 -6.22
C ALA A 385 -11.97 7.61 -7.19
N ILE A 386 -12.24 7.41 -8.48
CA ILE A 386 -11.24 7.09 -9.51
C ILE A 386 -10.70 8.38 -10.12
N GLN A 387 -9.38 8.60 -10.03
CA GLN A 387 -8.78 9.87 -10.46
C GLN A 387 -8.42 9.91 -11.95
N ASN A 388 -7.77 8.85 -12.45
CA ASN A 388 -7.17 8.85 -13.79
C ASN A 388 -7.78 7.81 -14.73
N ARG A 389 -8.03 6.58 -14.28
CA ARG A 389 -8.43 5.50 -15.20
C ARG A 389 -9.33 4.44 -14.57
N LEU A 390 -10.43 4.15 -15.23
CA LEU A 390 -11.24 2.94 -15.05
C LEU A 390 -11.07 2.07 -16.30
N ALA A 391 -10.43 0.92 -16.16
CA ALA A 391 -10.25 -0.03 -17.25
C ALA A 391 -10.98 -1.35 -16.96
N LEU A 392 -12.00 -1.65 -17.75
CA LEU A 392 -12.75 -2.90 -17.73
C LEU A 392 -12.44 -3.67 -19.02
N ALA A 393 -11.72 -4.80 -18.91
CA ALA A 393 -11.31 -5.55 -20.10
C ALA A 393 -11.55 -7.06 -20.01
N SER A 394 -12.12 -7.66 -21.06
CA SER A 394 -12.37 -9.11 -21.12
C SER A 394 -13.20 -9.62 -19.93
N ILE A 395 -14.27 -8.89 -19.61
CA ILE A 395 -15.21 -9.23 -18.54
C ILE A 395 -16.48 -9.82 -19.20
N GLY A 396 -16.98 -10.93 -18.64
CA GLY A 396 -18.03 -11.74 -19.28
C GLY A 396 -19.40 -11.74 -18.57
N GLY A 397 -19.50 -11.47 -17.26
CA GLY A 397 -20.75 -11.74 -16.53
C GLY A 397 -21.81 -10.64 -16.61
N PHE A 398 -21.41 -9.37 -16.75
CA PHE A 398 -22.32 -8.23 -16.70
C PHE A 398 -22.87 -7.84 -18.08
N THR A 399 -24.06 -7.23 -18.10
CA THR A 399 -24.73 -6.76 -19.32
C THR A 399 -24.86 -5.25 -19.43
N ASP A 400 -24.69 -4.53 -18.31
CA ASP A 400 -24.76 -3.08 -18.18
C ASP A 400 -24.04 -2.59 -16.91
N PHE A 401 -24.09 -1.28 -16.66
CA PHE A 401 -23.39 -0.59 -15.58
C PHE A 401 -24.27 -0.38 -14.33
N THR A 402 -25.38 -1.09 -14.20
CA THR A 402 -26.24 -1.00 -13.01
C THR A 402 -25.43 -1.29 -11.74
N GLY A 403 -25.56 -0.42 -10.74
CA GLY A 403 -24.88 -0.54 -9.44
C GLY A 403 -23.63 0.34 -9.31
N ILE A 404 -23.11 0.91 -10.41
CA ILE A 404 -22.10 1.97 -10.31
C ILE A 404 -22.70 3.22 -9.64
N SER A 405 -21.87 3.92 -8.87
CA SER A 405 -22.17 5.22 -8.28
C SER A 405 -21.21 6.31 -8.78
N GLY A 406 -21.57 7.56 -8.56
CA GLY A 406 -20.82 8.73 -9.04
C GLY A 406 -21.43 9.35 -10.29
N ASP A 407 -21.19 10.65 -10.45
CA ASP A 407 -21.83 11.52 -11.43
C ASP A 407 -20.81 12.36 -12.21
N ILE A 408 -19.59 12.52 -11.69
CA ILE A 408 -18.55 13.33 -12.33
C ILE A 408 -17.21 12.61 -12.18
N THR A 409 -16.48 12.43 -13.28
CA THR A 409 -15.12 11.94 -13.23
C THR A 409 -14.22 12.65 -14.24
N SER A 410 -12.94 12.84 -13.87
CA SER A 410 -11.88 13.19 -14.82
C SER A 410 -11.20 11.95 -15.41
N ALA A 411 -11.58 10.76 -14.96
CA ALA A 411 -10.94 9.53 -15.39
C ALA A 411 -11.28 9.17 -16.84
N SER A 412 -10.33 8.51 -17.50
CA SER A 412 -10.57 7.73 -18.72
C SER A 412 -11.41 6.50 -18.37
N ILE A 413 -12.54 6.31 -19.05
CA ILE A 413 -13.37 5.12 -18.94
C ILE A 413 -13.09 4.25 -20.18
N GLU A 414 -12.42 3.13 -19.94
CA GLU A 414 -11.95 2.21 -20.99
C GLU A 414 -12.63 0.85 -20.86
N ILE A 415 -13.50 0.53 -21.82
CA ILE A 415 -14.29 -0.70 -21.83
C ILE A 415 -13.93 -1.50 -23.08
N THR A 416 -13.21 -2.59 -22.87
CA THR A 416 -12.61 -3.35 -23.97
C THR A 416 -12.99 -4.82 -23.92
N ASN A 417 -13.45 -5.40 -25.02
CA ASN A 417 -13.73 -6.84 -25.12
C ASN A 417 -14.68 -7.38 -24.03
N CYS A 418 -15.63 -6.56 -23.54
CA CYS A 418 -16.66 -7.02 -22.61
C CYS A 418 -17.81 -7.63 -23.41
N TYR A 419 -17.69 -8.90 -23.75
CA TYR A 419 -18.49 -9.52 -24.83
C TYR A 419 -20.00 -9.63 -24.53
N ASN A 420 -20.42 -9.59 -23.27
CA ASN A 420 -21.84 -9.63 -22.90
C ASN A 420 -22.45 -8.24 -22.62
N LEU A 421 -21.63 -7.19 -22.63
CA LEU A 421 -22.08 -5.81 -22.46
C LEU A 421 -23.01 -5.42 -23.60
N SER A 422 -24.27 -5.14 -23.26
CA SER A 422 -25.33 -4.82 -24.22
C SER A 422 -25.75 -3.34 -24.18
N TYR A 423 -25.66 -2.71 -23.01
CA TYR A 423 -26.13 -1.35 -22.73
C TYR A 423 -25.21 -0.64 -21.74
N LEU A 424 -25.21 0.69 -21.72
CA LEU A 424 -24.47 1.48 -20.74
C LEU A 424 -25.36 1.96 -19.59
N THR A 425 -26.56 1.38 -19.44
CA THR A 425 -27.52 1.67 -18.36
C THR A 425 -26.83 1.58 -16.99
N GLY A 426 -27.08 2.56 -16.12
CA GLY A 426 -26.36 2.79 -14.87
C GLY A 426 -25.42 4.00 -14.91
N LEU A 427 -25.05 4.49 -16.09
CA LEU A 427 -24.22 5.69 -16.27
C LEU A 427 -25.04 6.98 -16.48
N GLU A 428 -26.36 6.97 -16.28
CA GLU A 428 -27.23 8.09 -16.68
C GLU A 428 -26.93 9.41 -15.95
N SER A 429 -26.32 9.34 -14.77
CA SER A 429 -25.87 10.50 -13.99
C SER A 429 -24.51 11.04 -14.39
N LEU A 430 -23.78 10.38 -15.28
CA LEU A 430 -22.43 10.78 -15.67
C LEU A 430 -22.47 12.07 -16.51
N GLU A 431 -22.03 13.20 -15.95
CA GLU A 431 -22.05 14.51 -16.61
C GLU A 431 -20.77 14.81 -17.41
N SER A 432 -19.62 14.31 -16.93
CA SER A 432 -18.32 14.49 -17.59
C SER A 432 -17.40 13.28 -17.41
N ALA A 433 -16.50 13.07 -18.38
CA ALA A 433 -15.43 12.07 -18.33
C ALA A 433 -14.13 12.61 -18.97
N GLY A 434 -12.98 12.07 -18.58
CA GLY A 434 -11.70 12.41 -19.20
C GLY A 434 -11.60 11.89 -20.64
N GLN A 435 -12.02 10.64 -20.83
CA GLN A 435 -12.06 9.94 -22.12
C GLN A 435 -13.12 8.83 -22.06
N ILE A 436 -13.78 8.57 -23.18
CA ILE A 436 -14.65 7.40 -23.36
C ILE A 436 -14.02 6.53 -24.44
N TYR A 437 -13.54 5.35 -24.06
CA TYR A 437 -12.91 4.39 -24.95
C TYR A 437 -13.69 3.08 -24.93
N LEU A 438 -14.38 2.76 -26.03
CA LEU A 438 -15.20 1.56 -26.18
C LEU A 438 -14.63 0.73 -27.33
N SER A 439 -14.03 -0.43 -27.04
CA SER A 439 -13.41 -1.25 -28.07
C SER A 439 -13.82 -2.72 -28.01
N GLY A 440 -14.27 -3.28 -29.14
CA GLY A 440 -14.52 -4.72 -29.26
C GLY A 440 -15.64 -5.29 -28.36
N ASN A 441 -16.59 -4.46 -27.91
CA ASN A 441 -17.75 -4.91 -27.14
C ASN A 441 -18.81 -5.40 -28.13
N SER A 442 -18.74 -6.68 -28.47
CA SER A 442 -19.45 -7.26 -29.61
C SER A 442 -20.98 -7.24 -29.52
N GLU A 443 -21.55 -7.14 -28.32
CA GLU A 443 -23.01 -7.13 -28.10
C GLU A 443 -23.57 -5.73 -27.78
N LEU A 444 -22.72 -4.70 -27.71
CA LEU A 444 -23.13 -3.34 -27.39
C LEU A 444 -23.93 -2.74 -28.54
N LYS A 445 -25.19 -2.34 -28.27
CA LYS A 445 -26.16 -1.95 -29.32
C LYS A 445 -26.23 -0.45 -29.58
N ASN A 446 -25.96 0.35 -28.56
CA ASN A 446 -25.99 1.81 -28.58
C ASN A 446 -25.36 2.32 -27.27
N LEU A 447 -25.38 3.64 -27.08
CA LEU A 447 -24.78 4.31 -25.93
C LEU A 447 -25.83 4.78 -24.91
N VAL A 448 -27.04 4.23 -24.96
CA VAL A 448 -28.10 4.49 -23.97
C VAL A 448 -27.53 4.14 -22.60
N GLY A 449 -27.58 5.12 -21.69
CA GLY A 449 -26.83 5.14 -20.44
C GLY A 449 -25.96 6.39 -20.33
N LEU A 450 -25.49 6.97 -21.45
CA LEU A 450 -24.65 8.18 -21.43
C LEU A 450 -25.43 9.50 -21.59
N GLN A 451 -26.76 9.51 -21.41
CA GLN A 451 -27.58 10.69 -21.69
C GLN A 451 -27.26 11.90 -20.79
N GLY A 452 -26.65 11.68 -19.63
CA GLY A 452 -26.16 12.76 -18.76
C GLY A 452 -24.91 13.46 -19.31
N LEU A 453 -24.16 12.82 -20.22
CA LEU A 453 -22.82 13.24 -20.59
C LEU A 453 -22.85 14.50 -21.44
N THR A 454 -22.19 15.55 -20.95
CA THR A 454 -22.11 16.86 -21.62
C THR A 454 -20.71 17.17 -22.13
N THR A 455 -19.69 16.64 -21.48
CA THR A 455 -18.28 16.95 -21.77
C THR A 455 -17.41 15.70 -21.72
N ILE A 456 -16.57 15.53 -22.72
CA ILE A 456 -15.43 14.61 -22.70
C ILE A 456 -14.17 15.45 -22.89
N ASP A 457 -13.24 15.43 -21.93
CA ASP A 457 -12.08 16.34 -21.97
C ASP A 457 -11.12 16.04 -23.12
N ASN A 458 -10.92 14.74 -23.43
CA ASN A 458 -9.98 14.30 -24.44
C ASN A 458 -10.71 13.61 -25.61
N GLN A 459 -10.94 12.31 -25.54
CA GLN A 459 -11.29 11.51 -26.71
C GLN A 459 -12.59 10.74 -26.52
N LEU A 460 -13.44 10.75 -27.54
CA LEU A 460 -14.47 9.74 -27.77
C LEU A 460 -13.94 8.74 -28.80
N HIS A 461 -13.54 7.57 -28.34
CA HIS A 461 -13.05 6.48 -29.18
C HIS A 461 -14.01 5.30 -29.12
N ILE A 462 -14.55 4.93 -30.28
CA ILE A 462 -15.46 3.78 -30.44
C ILE A 462 -14.92 2.93 -31.57
N GLU A 463 -14.39 1.76 -31.22
CA GLU A 463 -13.79 0.83 -32.19
C GLU A 463 -14.39 -0.57 -32.15
N GLY A 464 -14.73 -1.13 -33.32
CA GLY A 464 -15.03 -2.56 -33.42
C GLY A 464 -16.26 -3.04 -32.63
N ASN A 465 -17.17 -2.13 -32.27
CA ASN A 465 -18.42 -2.46 -31.58
C ASN A 465 -19.49 -2.76 -32.63
N ASN A 466 -19.40 -3.96 -33.23
CA ASN A 466 -20.09 -4.30 -34.47
C ASN A 466 -21.63 -4.32 -34.41
N GLN A 467 -22.26 -4.20 -33.24
CA GLN A 467 -23.72 -4.12 -33.08
C GLN A 467 -24.23 -2.69 -32.85
N ILE A 468 -23.35 -1.69 -32.70
CA ILE A 468 -23.76 -0.29 -32.59
C ILE A 468 -24.30 0.16 -33.93
N THR A 469 -25.59 0.53 -33.97
CA THR A 469 -26.23 1.11 -35.17
C THR A 469 -26.28 2.63 -35.14
N SER A 470 -26.26 3.22 -33.95
CA SER A 470 -26.36 4.67 -33.73
C SER A 470 -25.65 5.07 -32.44
N LEU A 471 -25.22 6.32 -32.34
CA LEU A 471 -24.64 6.89 -31.13
C LEU A 471 -25.68 7.43 -30.11
N ASN A 472 -26.94 6.98 -30.21
CA ASN A 472 -28.00 7.35 -29.27
C ASN A 472 -27.55 7.14 -27.83
N GLY A 473 -27.80 8.12 -26.98
CA GLY A 473 -27.16 8.27 -25.68
C GLY A 473 -26.27 9.50 -25.58
N LEU A 474 -25.72 10.00 -26.69
CA LEU A 474 -24.83 11.17 -26.70
C LEU A 474 -25.50 12.50 -27.09
N GLU A 475 -26.84 12.57 -27.10
CA GLU A 475 -27.58 13.73 -27.62
C GLU A 475 -27.31 15.05 -26.87
N ASN A 476 -26.81 14.97 -25.63
CA ASN A 476 -26.46 16.12 -24.80
C ASN A 476 -24.96 16.46 -24.81
N LEU A 477 -24.14 15.68 -25.53
CA LEU A 477 -22.71 15.91 -25.61
C LEU A 477 -22.43 17.23 -26.34
N ALA A 478 -21.85 18.20 -25.62
CA ALA A 478 -21.61 19.54 -26.11
C ALA A 478 -20.14 19.81 -26.46
N SER A 479 -19.21 19.04 -25.87
CA SER A 479 -17.77 19.25 -26.03
C SER A 479 -17.01 17.93 -25.99
N VAL A 480 -16.15 17.72 -26.98
CA VAL A 480 -15.13 16.66 -27.03
C VAL A 480 -13.97 17.13 -27.89
N ASN A 481 -12.73 16.80 -27.51
CA ASN A 481 -11.57 17.23 -28.28
C ASN A 481 -11.33 16.33 -29.50
N ASP A 482 -11.33 15.00 -29.36
CA ASP A 482 -11.10 14.08 -30.48
C ASP A 482 -12.24 13.06 -30.65
N ILE A 483 -12.65 12.82 -31.90
CA ILE A 483 -13.66 11.84 -32.26
C ILE A 483 -13.01 10.77 -33.14
N GLU A 484 -13.04 9.52 -32.67
CA GLU A 484 -12.57 8.35 -33.40
C GLU A 484 -13.67 7.29 -33.45
N LEU A 485 -14.27 7.11 -34.63
CA LEU A 485 -15.29 6.10 -34.91
C LEU A 485 -14.71 5.13 -35.94
N ILE A 486 -14.23 3.98 -35.48
CA ILE A 486 -13.40 3.09 -36.29
C ILE A 486 -14.00 1.68 -36.32
N ASN A 487 -14.08 1.05 -37.49
CA ASN A 487 -14.50 -0.36 -37.62
C ASN A 487 -15.88 -0.69 -36.98
N ASN A 488 -16.82 0.25 -36.88
CA ASN A 488 -18.17 -0.03 -36.36
C ASN A 488 -19.09 -0.37 -37.54
N TYR A 489 -19.00 -1.59 -38.06
CA TYR A 489 -19.61 -1.93 -39.36
C TYR A 489 -21.12 -1.73 -39.46
N SER A 490 -21.86 -1.80 -38.35
CA SER A 490 -23.30 -1.60 -38.31
C SER A 490 -23.74 -0.15 -38.10
N LEU A 491 -22.81 0.76 -37.79
CA LEU A 491 -23.11 2.16 -37.52
C LEU A 491 -23.63 2.80 -38.81
N ASP A 492 -24.88 3.29 -38.79
CA ASP A 492 -25.53 3.87 -39.97
C ASP A 492 -25.72 5.40 -39.89
N ASN A 493 -25.69 5.97 -38.68
CA ASN A 493 -25.79 7.41 -38.43
C ASN A 493 -25.05 7.86 -37.15
N ILE A 494 -24.68 9.14 -37.12
CA ILE A 494 -24.02 9.81 -35.98
C ILE A 494 -24.79 11.05 -35.49
N ALA A 495 -26.08 11.14 -35.79
CA ALA A 495 -26.91 12.33 -35.54
C ALA A 495 -26.99 12.74 -34.06
N ALA A 496 -26.72 11.81 -33.14
CA ALA A 496 -26.63 12.11 -31.71
C ALA A 496 -25.52 13.13 -31.38
N LEU A 497 -24.54 13.35 -32.26
CA LEU A 497 -23.47 14.33 -32.05
C LEU A 497 -23.86 15.77 -32.38
N ALA A 498 -25.09 16.04 -32.86
CA ALA A 498 -25.52 17.38 -33.30
C ALA A 498 -25.45 18.45 -32.20
N GLY A 499 -25.36 18.05 -30.93
CA GLY A 499 -25.17 18.93 -29.77
C GLY A 499 -23.77 19.53 -29.62
N LEU A 500 -22.76 19.02 -30.35
CA LEU A 500 -21.38 19.48 -30.25
C LEU A 500 -21.25 20.95 -30.71
N ASN A 501 -20.77 21.83 -29.83
CA ASN A 501 -20.61 23.27 -30.13
C ASN A 501 -19.19 23.79 -29.91
N ASN A 502 -18.33 23.00 -29.27
CA ASN A 502 -16.94 23.35 -28.95
C ASN A 502 -15.95 22.54 -29.79
N VAL A 503 -14.72 23.07 -29.87
CA VAL A 503 -13.63 22.64 -30.78
C VAL A 503 -13.36 21.14 -30.74
N VAL A 504 -13.39 20.51 -31.93
CA VAL A 504 -12.91 19.14 -32.16
C VAL A 504 -11.56 19.25 -32.88
N SER A 505 -10.46 18.84 -32.23
CA SER A 505 -9.13 18.80 -32.85
C SER A 505 -9.05 17.77 -33.97
N ASN A 506 -9.41 16.51 -33.74
CA ASN A 506 -9.31 15.46 -34.75
C ASN A 506 -10.62 14.73 -34.95
N ILE A 507 -10.98 14.49 -36.21
CA ILE A 507 -12.09 13.62 -36.61
C ILE A 507 -11.51 12.47 -37.42
N ASP A 508 -11.71 11.25 -36.93
CA ASP A 508 -11.43 10.02 -37.65
C ASP A 508 -12.70 9.17 -37.72
N ILE A 509 -13.25 9.02 -38.92
CA ILE A 509 -14.41 8.18 -39.21
C ILE A 509 -13.97 7.18 -40.27
N SER A 510 -13.58 6.00 -39.81
CA SER A 510 -12.92 5.01 -40.64
C SER A 510 -13.60 3.64 -40.56
N ASP A 511 -13.74 2.98 -41.71
CA ASP A 511 -14.23 1.60 -41.80
C ASP A 511 -15.65 1.38 -41.22
N ASN A 512 -16.52 2.40 -41.25
CA ASN A 512 -17.94 2.28 -40.88
C ASN A 512 -18.79 2.02 -42.14
N TYR A 513 -18.87 0.76 -42.58
CA TYR A 513 -19.39 0.43 -43.92
C TYR A 513 -20.87 0.77 -44.16
N ASN A 514 -21.68 0.87 -43.12
CA ASN A 514 -23.08 1.25 -43.22
C ASN A 514 -23.35 2.74 -42.98
N LEU A 515 -22.32 3.53 -42.62
CA LEU A 515 -22.49 4.94 -42.30
C LEU A 515 -22.85 5.72 -43.57
N SER A 516 -24.06 6.25 -43.58
CA SER A 516 -24.68 6.85 -44.78
C SER A 516 -24.72 8.37 -44.74
N SER A 517 -24.49 8.98 -43.58
CA SER A 517 -24.55 10.42 -43.36
C SER A 517 -23.59 10.85 -42.26
N LEU A 518 -23.07 12.08 -42.35
CA LEU A 518 -22.30 12.74 -41.29
C LEU A 518 -23.13 13.80 -40.55
N GLU A 519 -24.46 13.83 -40.77
CA GLU A 519 -25.40 14.61 -39.93
C GLU A 519 -25.13 14.30 -38.46
N GLY A 520 -25.00 15.35 -37.66
CA GLY A 520 -24.43 15.33 -36.31
C GLY A 520 -23.15 16.17 -36.16
N LEU A 521 -22.46 16.52 -37.25
CA LEU A 521 -21.22 17.30 -37.22
C LEU A 521 -21.38 18.78 -37.63
N GLU A 522 -22.62 19.26 -37.79
CA GLU A 522 -22.95 20.52 -38.48
C GLU A 522 -22.35 21.75 -37.82
N ASN A 523 -22.12 21.67 -36.51
CA ASN A 523 -21.67 22.78 -35.68
C ASN A 523 -20.15 22.83 -35.50
N ILE A 524 -19.40 21.90 -36.11
CA ILE A 524 -17.94 21.84 -36.00
C ILE A 524 -17.31 22.84 -36.98
N ALA A 525 -16.63 23.86 -36.43
CA ALA A 525 -16.03 24.94 -37.21
C ALA A 525 -14.51 24.80 -37.42
N ASP A 526 -13.77 24.55 -36.35
CA ASP A 526 -12.31 24.50 -36.36
C ASP A 526 -11.84 23.08 -36.06
N VAL A 527 -11.11 22.48 -37.00
CA VAL A 527 -10.57 21.12 -36.89
C VAL A 527 -9.08 21.14 -37.24
N ASN A 528 -8.26 20.34 -36.58
CA ASN A 528 -6.86 20.16 -36.99
C ASN A 528 -6.76 19.16 -38.15
N ARG A 529 -7.42 18.01 -38.03
CA ARG A 529 -7.34 16.90 -38.99
C ARG A 529 -8.68 16.20 -39.22
N ILE A 530 -8.99 15.91 -40.48
CA ILE A 530 -10.16 15.14 -40.92
C ILE A 530 -9.69 13.89 -41.64
N ILE A 531 -10.15 12.72 -41.17
CA ILE A 531 -9.96 11.41 -41.79
C ILE A 531 -11.32 10.78 -42.01
N ILE A 532 -11.65 10.50 -43.27
CA ILE A 532 -12.86 9.79 -43.69
C ILE A 532 -12.42 8.68 -44.63
N TYR A 533 -12.38 7.46 -44.13
CA TYR A 533 -11.76 6.34 -44.85
C TYR A 533 -12.69 5.13 -44.89
N ARG A 534 -12.91 4.57 -46.09
CA ARG A 534 -13.71 3.34 -46.28
C ARG A 534 -15.11 3.37 -45.66
N ASN A 535 -15.83 4.50 -45.72
CA ASN A 535 -17.27 4.56 -45.43
C ASN A 535 -18.05 4.30 -46.73
N ASN A 536 -18.24 3.03 -47.05
CA ASN A 536 -18.58 2.59 -48.42
C ASN A 536 -19.91 3.10 -48.95
N VAL A 537 -20.90 3.38 -48.09
CA VAL A 537 -22.23 3.83 -48.50
C VAL A 537 -22.42 5.35 -48.39
N LEU A 538 -21.43 6.09 -47.89
CA LEU A 538 -21.48 7.54 -47.75
C LEU A 538 -21.46 8.19 -49.15
N GLU A 539 -22.53 8.89 -49.52
CA GLU A 539 -22.69 9.49 -50.85
C GLU A 539 -22.22 10.96 -50.92
N ASN A 540 -22.26 11.65 -49.79
CA ASN A 540 -21.92 13.07 -49.67
C ASN A 540 -21.31 13.36 -48.28
N LEU A 541 -20.75 14.56 -48.11
CA LEU A 541 -20.21 15.04 -46.83
C LEU A 541 -21.19 15.92 -46.04
N SER A 542 -22.50 15.82 -46.28
CA SER A 542 -23.48 16.60 -45.52
C SER A 542 -23.37 16.31 -44.02
N GLY A 543 -23.44 17.37 -43.22
CA GLY A 543 -23.00 17.40 -41.83
C GLY A 543 -21.69 18.16 -41.64
N MET A 544 -20.87 18.38 -42.68
CA MET A 544 -19.60 19.11 -42.57
C MET A 544 -19.67 20.57 -43.05
N GLU A 545 -20.87 21.11 -43.30
CA GLU A 545 -21.08 22.47 -43.78
C GLU A 545 -20.58 23.55 -42.81
N GLY A 546 -20.44 23.22 -41.53
CA GLY A 546 -19.93 24.10 -40.50
C GLY A 546 -18.43 24.34 -40.56
N VAL A 547 -17.66 23.47 -41.23
CA VAL A 547 -16.19 23.51 -41.18
C VAL A 547 -15.66 24.79 -41.84
N ARG A 548 -14.88 25.55 -41.09
CA ARG A 548 -14.27 26.83 -41.48
C ARG A 548 -12.76 26.78 -41.50
N SER A 549 -12.12 25.92 -40.71
CA SER A 549 -10.66 25.87 -40.61
C SER A 549 -10.16 24.43 -40.52
N VAL A 550 -9.16 24.09 -41.33
CA VAL A 550 -8.41 22.82 -41.24
C VAL A 550 -6.93 23.05 -41.44
N GLN A 551 -6.14 22.74 -40.41
CA GLN A 551 -4.73 23.16 -40.33
C GLN A 551 -3.72 22.11 -40.82
N ASP A 552 -3.92 20.84 -40.47
CA ASP A 552 -2.95 19.76 -40.74
C ASP A 552 -3.30 18.97 -42.00
N ARG A 553 -4.44 18.27 -42.02
CA ARG A 553 -4.74 17.33 -43.10
C ARG A 553 -6.23 17.06 -43.30
N VAL A 554 -6.62 16.92 -44.57
CA VAL A 554 -7.85 16.25 -44.99
C VAL A 554 -7.50 15.00 -45.77
N LEU A 555 -7.90 13.83 -45.25
CA LEU A 555 -7.78 12.54 -45.91
C LEU A 555 -9.17 11.94 -46.11
N ILE A 556 -9.62 11.86 -47.36
CA ILE A 556 -10.93 11.29 -47.71
C ILE A 556 -10.71 10.25 -48.78
N ASN A 557 -10.54 8.98 -48.38
CA ASN A 557 -10.13 7.93 -49.31
C ASN A 557 -11.00 6.68 -49.24
N TYR A 558 -11.15 6.03 -50.40
CA TYR A 558 -11.84 4.74 -50.55
C TYR A 558 -13.30 4.74 -50.04
N ASN A 559 -13.99 5.88 -50.08
CA ASN A 559 -15.43 5.96 -49.83
C ASN A 559 -16.15 5.73 -51.16
N ASN A 560 -16.47 4.47 -51.45
CA ASN A 560 -16.83 4.00 -52.80
C ASN A 560 -18.10 4.63 -53.40
N SER A 561 -18.98 5.20 -52.58
CA SER A 561 -20.20 5.90 -53.02
C SER A 561 -20.07 7.43 -53.01
N LEU A 562 -18.96 7.98 -52.50
CA LEU A 562 -18.85 9.40 -52.23
C LEU A 562 -18.63 10.21 -53.52
N SER A 563 -19.63 10.99 -53.90
CA SER A 563 -19.63 11.82 -55.11
C SER A 563 -19.77 13.32 -54.85
N ASP A 564 -20.22 13.73 -53.66
CA ASP A 564 -20.46 15.15 -53.35
C ASP A 564 -19.63 15.61 -52.13
N PHE A 565 -18.76 16.59 -52.38
CA PHE A 565 -17.85 17.21 -51.41
C PHE A 565 -18.27 18.63 -51.04
N CYS A 566 -19.41 19.13 -51.56
CA CYS A 566 -19.79 20.54 -51.48
C CYS A 566 -20.00 21.05 -50.07
N ALA A 567 -20.24 20.17 -49.08
CA ALA A 567 -20.28 20.56 -47.68
C ALA A 567 -18.97 21.21 -47.21
N LEU A 568 -17.82 20.84 -47.78
CA LEU A 568 -16.54 21.49 -47.48
C LEU A 568 -16.28 22.76 -48.31
N GLY A 569 -17.24 23.24 -49.13
CA GLY A 569 -17.03 24.38 -50.02
C GLY A 569 -16.64 25.67 -49.27
N ASP A 570 -17.24 25.91 -48.10
CA ASP A 570 -16.97 27.11 -47.30
C ASP A 570 -15.54 27.14 -46.75
N LEU A 571 -14.97 25.98 -46.37
CA LEU A 571 -13.59 25.86 -45.93
C LEU A 571 -12.61 26.43 -46.97
N PHE A 572 -12.87 26.20 -48.27
CA PHE A 572 -12.03 26.70 -49.35
C PHE A 572 -12.37 28.14 -49.76
N SER A 573 -13.66 28.51 -49.77
CA SER A 573 -14.10 29.84 -50.20
C SER A 573 -13.58 30.96 -49.30
N ILE A 574 -13.40 30.67 -48.01
CA ILE A 574 -12.85 31.61 -47.02
C ILE A 574 -11.34 31.48 -46.82
N GLY A 575 -10.68 30.52 -47.50
CA GLY A 575 -9.25 30.26 -47.37
C GLY A 575 -8.84 29.66 -46.02
N GLY A 576 -9.72 28.88 -45.39
CA GLY A 576 -9.49 28.27 -44.08
C GLY A 576 -8.71 26.95 -44.12
N PHE A 577 -8.38 26.44 -45.30
CA PHE A 577 -7.55 25.24 -45.46
C PHE A 577 -6.07 25.58 -45.64
N SER A 578 -5.19 25.00 -44.81
CA SER A 578 -3.73 25.17 -44.90
C SER A 578 -2.94 23.86 -44.91
N GLY A 579 -3.63 22.72 -44.92
CA GLY A 579 -3.05 21.40 -44.70
C GLY A 579 -2.74 20.59 -45.96
N GLU A 580 -2.50 19.29 -45.75
CA GLU A 580 -2.34 18.31 -46.82
C GLU A 580 -3.69 17.77 -47.30
N TRP A 581 -3.91 17.73 -48.62
CA TRP A 581 -5.14 17.25 -49.24
C TRP A 581 -4.91 15.89 -49.91
N PHE A 582 -5.46 14.83 -49.32
CA PHE A 582 -5.38 13.48 -49.83
C PHE A 582 -6.78 12.94 -50.10
N VAL A 583 -7.24 13.07 -51.35
CA VAL A 583 -8.54 12.55 -51.78
C VAL A 583 -8.35 11.65 -52.99
N ASN A 584 -8.62 10.35 -52.81
CA ASN A 584 -8.51 9.32 -53.85
C ASN A 584 -9.43 8.12 -53.57
N GLY A 585 -9.76 7.36 -54.62
CA GLY A 585 -10.55 6.13 -54.46
C GLY A 585 -12.02 6.37 -54.10
N ASN A 586 -12.55 7.58 -54.28
CA ASN A 586 -13.98 7.89 -54.19
C ASN A 586 -14.59 8.02 -55.61
N ILE A 587 -15.91 8.22 -55.73
CA ILE A 587 -16.55 8.49 -57.04
C ILE A 587 -16.03 9.81 -57.61
N LEU A 588 -16.03 10.88 -56.80
CA LEU A 588 -15.41 12.16 -57.13
C LEU A 588 -14.13 12.33 -56.30
N ASN A 589 -13.07 12.84 -56.91
CA ASN A 589 -11.81 13.12 -56.20
C ASN A 589 -11.34 14.53 -56.57
N PRO A 590 -12.01 15.58 -56.05
CA PRO A 590 -11.71 16.94 -56.44
C PRO A 590 -10.31 17.34 -55.94
N THR A 591 -9.61 18.15 -56.72
CA THR A 591 -8.38 18.80 -56.29
C THR A 591 -8.69 20.03 -55.43
N ILE A 592 -7.68 20.61 -54.77
CA ILE A 592 -7.84 21.89 -54.07
C ILE A 592 -8.34 22.99 -55.02
N GLU A 593 -7.85 23.02 -56.27
CA GLU A 593 -8.27 24.00 -57.28
C GLU A 593 -9.74 23.81 -57.67
N ASP A 594 -10.21 22.57 -57.78
CA ASP A 594 -11.63 22.28 -58.05
C ASP A 594 -12.50 22.82 -56.91
N MET A 595 -12.14 22.53 -55.66
CA MET A 595 -12.87 23.01 -54.48
C MET A 595 -12.90 24.54 -54.38
N GLN A 596 -11.77 25.21 -54.65
CA GLN A 596 -11.70 26.69 -54.67
C GLN A 596 -12.57 27.32 -55.77
N ASN A 597 -12.79 26.60 -56.88
CA ASN A 597 -13.65 27.03 -57.98
C ASN A 597 -15.12 26.59 -57.81
N GLY A 598 -15.47 25.94 -56.70
CA GLY A 598 -16.82 25.43 -56.43
C GLY A 598 -17.21 24.20 -57.23
N ILE A 599 -16.22 23.45 -57.74
CA ILE A 599 -16.42 22.18 -58.45
C ILE A 599 -16.31 21.06 -57.42
N CYS A 600 -17.46 20.62 -56.89
CA CYS A 600 -17.52 19.72 -55.74
C CYS A 600 -18.53 18.57 -55.86
N ASN A 601 -19.25 18.43 -56.98
CA ASN A 601 -20.16 17.31 -57.28
C ASN A 601 -20.26 16.97 -58.77
#